data_AF-A0A820IVD6-F1
#
_entry.id   AF-A0A820IVD6-F1
#
_cell.length_a   1.000
_cell.length_b   1.000
_cell.length_c   1.000
_cell.angle_alpha   90.00
_cell.angle_beta   90.00
_cell.angle_gamma   90.00
#
_symmetry.space_group_name_H-M   'P 1'
#
loop_
_entity.id
_entity.type
_entity.pdbx_description
1 polymer ?
#
loop_
_entity_poly.entity_id
_entity_poly.type
_entity_poly.pdbx_seq_one_letter_code
_entity_poly.pdbx_strand_id
1 'polypeptide(L)'
;ENENCNKKLQEKRKNSVGYLSSSLSDIKHSYSDLQNNEVKITTKITVQSSCEEVLNWLNNNNFSSVVNRFQHYTGIDLLRLTMNDIRRICNGDDSISIRLYNQLHEIVVAPLKTLYVKTSNTNIYSAIYLHTLTRHELEKKLFELIQQTQKDEYNLVFELDKIKINIDND
;
A
#
# COMPACT_ATOMS: atom_id res chain seq x y z
N GLU A 1 14.07 -10.08 -57.49
CA GLU A 1 13.15 -8.93 -57.40
C GLU A 1 13.08 -8.52 -55.92
N ASN A 2 14.14 -7.87 -55.43
CA ASN A 2 14.27 -6.41 -55.26
C ASN A 2 13.27 -5.91 -54.21
N GLU A 3 13.66 -5.80 -52.94
CA GLU A 3 14.23 -4.57 -52.32
C GLU A 3 13.53 -3.26 -52.72
N ASN A 4 13.28 -2.43 -51.69
CA ASN A 4 12.81 -1.04 -51.68
C ASN A 4 11.30 -0.77 -51.72
N CYS A 5 10.77 -0.37 -50.56
CA CYS A 5 10.23 0.99 -50.49
C CYS A 5 10.43 1.56 -49.07
N ASN A 6 11.59 2.18 -48.89
CA ASN A 6 11.89 3.11 -47.82
C ASN A 6 12.60 4.30 -48.47
N LYS A 7 12.32 5.53 -47.98
CA LYS A 7 12.77 6.88 -48.44
C LYS A 7 11.77 7.54 -49.40
N LYS A 8 11.32 8.79 -49.22
CA LYS A 8 11.75 9.96 -48.43
C LYS A 8 10.54 10.94 -48.47
N LEU A 9 10.19 11.65 -47.41
CA LEU A 9 10.62 13.04 -47.08
C LEU A 9 10.08 13.31 -45.65
N GLN A 10 10.87 13.43 -44.58
CA GLN A 10 11.70 14.60 -44.16
C GLN A 10 10.91 15.93 -44.25
N GLU A 11 10.85 16.84 -43.28
CA GLU A 11 11.58 17.10 -42.03
C GLU A 11 10.88 18.31 -41.38
N LYS A 12 10.69 18.37 -40.05
CA LYS A 12 11.19 19.49 -39.23
C LYS A 12 11.07 19.27 -37.73
N ARG A 13 12.26 19.30 -37.12
CA ARG A 13 12.66 19.27 -35.72
C ARG A 13 11.97 20.35 -34.86
N LYS A 14 11.76 20.04 -33.58
CA LYS A 14 12.43 20.74 -32.46
C LYS A 14 12.71 19.76 -31.31
N ASN A 15 14.00 19.49 -31.10
CA ASN A 15 14.55 18.91 -29.87
C ASN A 15 14.43 19.94 -28.74
N SER A 16 14.19 19.47 -27.52
CA SER A 16 14.71 20.12 -26.31
C SER A 16 14.94 19.07 -25.23
N VAL A 17 16.15 18.50 -25.22
CA VAL A 17 16.79 17.99 -24.01
C VAL A 17 17.52 19.20 -23.43
N GLY A 18 17.20 19.57 -22.20
CA GLY A 18 17.75 20.77 -21.59
C GLY A 18 17.71 20.75 -20.07
N TYR A 19 18.84 20.30 -19.50
CA TYR A 19 19.49 20.77 -18.28
C TYR A 19 18.84 20.52 -16.90
N LEU A 20 19.60 19.76 -16.10
CA LEU A 20 19.66 19.85 -14.64
C LEU A 20 19.70 21.31 -14.21
N SER A 21 18.66 21.79 -13.52
CA SER A 21 18.71 23.05 -12.77
C SER A 21 19.06 22.75 -11.33
N SER A 22 20.31 23.02 -11.00
CA SER A 22 20.82 23.30 -9.67
C SER A 22 20.06 24.47 -9.04
N SER A 23 19.23 24.20 -8.02
CA SER A 23 19.04 25.13 -6.90
C SER A 23 18.32 24.42 -5.75
N LEU A 24 19.07 23.99 -4.74
CA LEU A 24 18.54 23.88 -3.38
C LEU A 24 18.37 25.31 -2.88
N SER A 25 17.14 25.70 -2.58
CA SER A 25 16.87 26.84 -1.70
C SER A 25 15.56 26.62 -0.96
N ASP A 26 15.72 26.34 0.34
CA ASP A 26 14.87 26.77 1.45
C ASP A 26 13.36 26.51 1.37
N ILE A 27 12.96 25.26 1.64
CA ILE A 27 11.58 25.00 2.08
C ILE A 27 11.53 25.21 3.61
N LYS A 28 11.23 26.46 3.98
CA LYS A 28 10.69 26.82 5.29
C LYS A 28 9.40 26.03 5.53
N HIS A 29 9.36 25.29 6.63
CA HIS A 29 8.11 24.85 7.22
C HIS A 29 7.25 26.08 7.57
N SER A 30 6.03 26.15 7.03
CA SER A 30 4.92 26.82 7.71
C SER A 30 3.67 25.93 7.59
N TYR A 31 3.25 25.40 8.72
CA TYR A 31 1.93 24.81 8.91
C TYR A 31 0.88 25.92 8.84
N SER A 32 -0.04 25.82 7.88
CA SER A 32 -1.49 26.06 8.03
C SER A 32 -2.10 26.28 6.65
N ASP A 33 -2.94 25.36 6.18
CA ASP A 33 -4.38 25.62 6.11
C ASP A 33 -5.12 24.38 5.60
N LEU A 34 -6.03 23.91 6.45
CA LEU A 34 -6.99 22.87 6.17
C LEU A 34 -8.10 23.45 5.30
N GLN A 35 -8.15 23.06 4.03
CA GLN A 35 -9.39 23.07 3.25
C GLN A 35 -9.61 21.67 2.66
N ASN A 36 -10.53 20.96 3.32
CA ASN A 36 -11.43 19.93 2.81
C ASN A 36 -10.98 19.22 1.53
N ASN A 37 -10.15 18.19 1.69
CA ASN A 37 -10.14 17.06 0.78
C ASN A 37 -10.48 15.84 1.61
N GLU A 38 -11.60 15.21 1.27
CA GLU A 38 -12.04 13.94 1.84
C GLU A 38 -10.83 13.01 1.95
N VAL A 39 -10.54 12.58 3.17
CA VAL A 39 -9.54 11.56 3.42
C VAL A 39 -9.98 10.35 2.61
N LYS A 40 -9.30 10.10 1.49
CA LYS A 40 -9.48 8.89 0.68
C LYS A 40 -8.91 7.71 1.47
N ILE A 41 -9.61 7.35 2.55
CA ILE A 41 -9.36 6.14 3.31
C ILE A 41 -9.72 5.03 2.35
N THR A 42 -8.72 4.28 1.90
CA THR A 42 -8.92 3.00 1.24
C THR A 42 -9.54 2.05 2.27
N THR A 43 -10.85 2.18 2.51
CA THR A 43 -11.58 1.35 3.45
C THR A 43 -11.48 -0.08 2.95
N LYS A 44 -10.91 -0.98 3.75
CA LYS A 44 -10.81 -2.39 3.39
C LYS A 44 -12.23 -2.98 3.35
N ILE A 45 -12.58 -3.69 2.28
CA ILE A 45 -13.86 -4.42 2.21
C ILE A 45 -13.88 -5.50 3.29
N THR A 46 -15.03 -5.63 3.97
CA THR A 46 -15.24 -6.65 4.99
C THR A 46 -16.39 -7.56 4.59
N VAL A 47 -16.54 -8.68 5.31
CA VAL A 47 -17.63 -9.65 5.08
C VAL A 47 -19.02 -9.02 5.30
N GLN A 48 -19.10 -7.97 6.14
CA GLN A 48 -20.35 -7.27 6.46
C GLN A 48 -20.66 -6.11 5.51
N SER A 49 -19.81 -5.86 4.51
CA SER A 49 -20.00 -4.74 3.59
C SER A 49 -21.23 -4.95 2.71
N SER A 50 -22.06 -3.91 2.58
CA SER A 50 -23.24 -3.90 1.72
C SER A 50 -22.86 -3.76 0.23
N CYS A 51 -23.83 -3.97 -0.66
CA CYS A 51 -23.61 -3.79 -2.10
C CYS A 51 -23.17 -2.35 -2.44
N GLU A 52 -23.76 -1.33 -1.80
CA GLU A 52 -23.40 0.06 -2.04
C GLU A 52 -21.96 0.37 -1.61
N GLU A 53 -21.54 -0.15 -0.46
CA GLU A 53 -20.17 -0.01 0.04
C GLU A 53 -19.16 -0.71 -0.88
N VAL A 54 -19.51 -1.87 -1.42
CA VAL A 54 -18.72 -2.58 -2.43
C VAL A 54 -18.56 -1.74 -3.69
N LEU A 55 -19.64 -1.13 -4.21
CA LEU A 55 -19.58 -0.32 -5.42
C LEU A 55 -18.77 0.96 -5.21
N ASN A 56 -18.95 1.62 -4.06
CA ASN A 56 -18.15 2.79 -3.69
C ASN A 56 -16.67 2.43 -3.60
N TRP A 57 -16.35 1.30 -2.97
CA TRP A 57 -14.98 0.80 -2.88
C TRP A 57 -14.35 0.53 -4.25
N LEU A 58 -15.08 -0.13 -5.16
CA LEU A 58 -14.61 -0.40 -6.52
C LEU A 58 -14.31 0.92 -7.26
N ASN A 59 -15.19 1.92 -7.14
CA ASN A 59 -14.94 3.24 -7.72
C ASN A 59 -13.70 3.92 -7.13
N ASN A 60 -13.53 3.87 -5.81
CA ASN A 60 -12.40 4.51 -5.12
C ASN A 60 -11.05 3.87 -5.47
N ASN A 61 -11.05 2.58 -5.80
CA ASN A 61 -9.85 1.79 -6.13
C ASN A 61 -9.60 1.64 -7.64
N ASN A 62 -10.11 2.58 -8.45
CA ASN A 62 -9.91 2.63 -9.90
C ASN A 62 -10.47 1.39 -10.65
N PHE A 63 -11.50 0.73 -10.13
CA PHE A 63 -12.20 -0.39 -10.77
C PHE A 63 -13.53 0.03 -11.42
N SER A 64 -13.73 1.33 -11.69
CA SER A 64 -14.97 1.89 -12.24
C SER A 64 -15.47 1.21 -13.53
N SER A 65 -14.58 0.66 -14.35
CA SER A 65 -14.94 -0.06 -15.58
C SER A 65 -15.71 -1.36 -15.35
N VAL A 66 -15.58 -1.96 -14.16
CA VAL A 66 -16.21 -3.24 -13.80
C VAL A 66 -17.28 -3.11 -12.72
N VAL A 67 -17.50 -1.91 -12.15
CA VAL A 67 -18.49 -1.64 -11.09
C VAL A 67 -19.87 -2.22 -11.40
N ASN A 68 -20.40 -1.99 -12.60
CA ASN A 68 -21.74 -2.46 -12.99
C ASN A 68 -21.89 -3.99 -12.93
N ARG A 69 -20.78 -4.73 -13.07
CA ARG A 69 -20.80 -6.20 -13.01
C ARG A 69 -20.93 -6.73 -11.58
N PHE A 70 -20.58 -5.91 -10.59
CA PHE A 70 -20.62 -6.25 -9.17
C PHE A 70 -21.79 -5.59 -8.42
N GLN A 71 -22.78 -5.00 -9.13
CA GLN A 71 -23.87 -4.21 -8.53
C GLN A 71 -24.70 -4.95 -7.45
N HIS A 72 -24.79 -6.27 -7.55
CA HIS A 72 -25.55 -7.12 -6.62
C HIS A 72 -24.66 -7.95 -5.70
N TYR A 73 -23.35 -7.70 -5.69
CA TYR A 73 -22.43 -8.43 -4.84
C TYR A 73 -22.30 -7.74 -3.48
N THR A 74 -22.57 -8.48 -2.42
CA THR A 74 -22.23 -8.08 -1.06
C THR A 74 -20.75 -8.32 -0.78
N GLY A 75 -20.24 -7.79 0.33
CA GLY A 75 -18.84 -7.99 0.74
C GLY A 75 -18.49 -9.47 0.90
N ILE A 76 -19.39 -10.28 1.47
CA ILE A 76 -19.18 -11.73 1.58
C ILE A 76 -19.15 -12.43 0.21
N ASP A 77 -20.01 -12.04 -0.73
CA ASP A 77 -20.04 -12.65 -2.06
C ASP A 77 -18.79 -12.30 -2.86
N LEU A 78 -18.36 -11.03 -2.79
CA LEU A 78 -17.17 -10.53 -3.47
C LEU A 78 -15.90 -11.23 -2.95
N LEU A 79 -15.76 -11.38 -1.63
CA LEU A 79 -14.61 -12.03 -1.00
C LEU A 79 -14.57 -13.55 -1.24
N ARG A 80 -15.70 -14.17 -1.59
CA ARG A 80 -15.78 -15.61 -1.91
C ARG A 80 -15.40 -15.96 -3.34
N LEU A 81 -15.32 -14.97 -4.23
CA LEU A 81 -14.98 -15.21 -5.63
C LEU A 81 -13.56 -15.77 -5.76
N THR A 82 -13.43 -16.84 -6.55
CA THR A 82 -12.10 -17.36 -6.92
C THR A 82 -11.48 -16.46 -7.98
N MET A 83 -10.15 -16.56 -8.17
CA MET A 83 -9.45 -15.83 -9.24
C MET A 83 -10.09 -16.08 -10.62
N ASN A 84 -10.52 -17.32 -10.88
CA ASN A 84 -11.19 -17.68 -12.14
C ASN A 84 -12.56 -17.02 -12.27
N ASP A 85 -13.33 -16.92 -11.19
CA ASP A 85 -14.64 -16.27 -11.22
C ASP A 85 -14.51 -14.77 -11.47
N ILE A 86 -13.55 -14.10 -10.81
CA ILE A 86 -13.26 -12.68 -11.05
C ILE A 86 -12.84 -12.46 -12.51
N ARG A 87 -11.95 -13.31 -13.05
CA ARG A 87 -11.53 -13.24 -14.45
C ARG A 87 -12.69 -13.39 -15.43
N ARG A 88 -13.63 -14.32 -15.16
CA ARG A 88 -14.83 -14.53 -15.97
C ARG A 88 -15.77 -13.32 -15.94
N ILE A 89 -16.03 -12.77 -14.74
CA ILE A 89 -16.89 -11.58 -14.57
C ILE A 89 -16.27 -10.35 -15.26
N CYS A 90 -14.94 -10.20 -15.19
CA CYS A 90 -14.20 -9.12 -15.85
C CYS A 90 -13.95 -9.35 -17.35
N ASN A 91 -14.67 -10.27 -18.01
CA ASN A 91 -14.56 -10.58 -19.43
C ASN A 91 -13.14 -11.00 -19.90
N GLY A 92 -12.35 -11.61 -19.02
CA GLY A 92 -10.99 -12.05 -19.36
C GLY A 92 -9.95 -10.93 -19.43
N ASP A 93 -10.25 -9.73 -18.92
CA ASP A 93 -9.22 -8.70 -18.73
C ASP A 93 -8.32 -9.10 -17.56
N ASP A 94 -7.17 -9.67 -17.90
CA ASP A 94 -6.18 -10.17 -16.95
C ASP A 94 -5.66 -9.06 -16.05
N SER A 95 -5.50 -7.84 -16.56
CA SER A 95 -4.90 -6.74 -15.80
C SER A 95 -5.77 -6.33 -14.62
N ILE A 96 -7.07 -6.12 -14.85
CA ILE A 96 -7.99 -5.65 -13.83
C ILE A 96 -8.40 -6.79 -12.88
N SER A 97 -8.58 -8.01 -13.39
CA SER A 97 -8.96 -9.17 -12.59
C SER A 97 -7.85 -9.60 -11.63
N ILE A 98 -6.58 -9.57 -12.06
CA ILE A 98 -5.43 -9.82 -11.19
C ILE A 98 -5.34 -8.75 -10.10
N ARG A 99 -5.45 -7.45 -10.47
CA ARG A 99 -5.38 -6.36 -9.49
C ARG A 99 -6.52 -6.44 -8.48
N LEU A 100 -7.73 -6.73 -8.93
CA LEU A 100 -8.90 -6.88 -8.06
C LEU A 100 -8.76 -8.08 -7.13
N TYR A 101 -8.34 -9.24 -7.63
CA TYR A 101 -8.12 -10.43 -6.81
C TYR A 101 -7.09 -10.18 -5.70
N ASN A 102 -5.94 -9.60 -6.06
CA ASN A 102 -4.89 -9.30 -5.08
C ASN A 102 -5.35 -8.30 -4.02
N GLN A 103 -6.20 -7.35 -4.40
CA GLN A 103 -6.68 -6.33 -3.47
C GLN A 103 -7.80 -6.84 -2.55
N LEU A 104 -8.57 -7.85 -2.97
CA LEU A 104 -9.57 -8.53 -2.14
C LEU A 104 -8.93 -9.54 -1.19
N HIS A 105 -7.94 -10.28 -1.67
CA HIS A 105 -7.34 -11.40 -0.93
C HIS A 105 -6.02 -11.06 -0.25
N GLU A 106 -5.59 -9.78 -0.29
CA GLU A 106 -4.33 -9.25 0.27
C GLU A 106 -3.27 -10.33 0.45
N ILE A 107 -2.69 -10.79 -0.67
CA ILE A 107 -1.55 -11.70 -0.59
C ILE A 107 -0.45 -10.93 0.14
N VAL A 108 -0.13 -11.35 1.36
CA VAL A 108 0.85 -10.69 2.20
C VAL A 108 2.16 -10.63 1.43
N VAL A 109 2.54 -9.42 0.98
CA VAL A 109 3.85 -9.16 0.38
C VAL A 109 4.89 -9.37 1.47
N ALA A 110 6.08 -9.89 1.14
CA ALA A 110 7.13 -10.05 2.14
C ALA A 110 7.39 -8.72 2.89
N PRO A 111 7.67 -8.76 4.20
CA PRO A 111 7.89 -7.56 4.98
C PRO A 111 9.06 -6.76 4.42
N LEU A 112 8.88 -5.45 4.32
CA LEU A 112 9.90 -4.53 3.81
C LEU A 112 11.04 -4.37 4.81
N LYS A 113 10.74 -4.42 6.11
CA LYS A 113 11.72 -4.39 7.20
C LYS A 113 11.33 -5.33 8.33
N THR A 114 12.35 -5.89 8.97
CA THR A 114 12.21 -6.68 10.19
C THR A 114 12.96 -5.96 11.31
N LEU A 115 12.26 -5.64 12.39
CA LEU A 115 12.85 -5.10 13.61
C LEU A 115 13.03 -6.22 14.61
N TYR A 116 14.19 -6.29 15.25
CA TYR A 116 14.38 -7.16 16.39
C TYR A 116 14.23 -6.34 17.66
N VAL A 117 13.24 -6.70 18.47
CA VAL A 117 12.91 -6.01 19.71
C VAL A 117 13.08 -6.98 20.86
N LYS A 118 13.72 -6.51 21.92
CA LYS A 118 13.78 -7.23 23.18
C LYS A 118 13.45 -6.31 24.34
N THR A 119 12.94 -6.88 25.42
CA THR A 119 12.84 -6.16 26.68
C THR A 119 14.20 -6.20 27.39
N SER A 120 14.62 -5.13 28.05
CA SER A 120 15.95 -5.01 28.68
C SER A 120 16.25 -6.11 29.70
N ASN A 121 15.21 -6.70 30.29
CA ASN A 121 15.27 -7.80 31.24
C ASN A 121 15.37 -9.20 30.60
N THR A 122 15.28 -9.33 29.27
CA THR A 122 15.46 -10.61 28.56
C THR A 122 16.50 -10.48 27.44
N ASN A 123 17.10 -11.62 27.06
CA ASN A 123 17.99 -11.71 25.89
C ASN A 123 17.29 -12.38 24.70
N ILE A 124 15.97 -12.49 24.75
CA ILE A 124 15.15 -13.08 23.68
C ILE A 124 14.68 -11.94 22.80
N TYR A 125 15.02 -12.00 21.52
CA TYR A 125 14.58 -11.04 20.52
C TYR A 125 13.30 -11.55 19.84
N SER A 126 12.29 -10.69 19.81
CA SER A 126 11.06 -10.86 19.03
C SER A 126 11.18 -10.08 17.72
N ALA A 127 10.85 -10.73 16.60
CA ALA A 127 10.85 -10.08 15.30
C ALA A 127 9.51 -9.38 15.05
N ILE A 128 9.56 -8.08 14.77
CA ILE A 128 8.42 -7.29 14.28
C ILE A 128 8.60 -7.07 12.77
N TYR A 129 7.63 -7.53 11.99
CA TYR A 129 7.61 -7.41 10.55
C TYR A 129 6.81 -6.18 10.11
N LEU A 130 7.45 -5.27 9.38
CA LEU A 130 6.86 -4.06 8.84
C LEU A 130 6.68 -4.17 7.33
N HIS A 131 5.44 -4.02 6.87
CA HIS A 131 5.02 -4.19 5.47
C HIS A 131 4.73 -2.85 4.80
N THR A 132 4.25 -1.87 5.56
CA THR A 132 3.87 -0.53 5.07
C THR A 132 4.90 0.54 5.43
N LEU A 133 5.78 0.26 6.40
CA LEU A 133 6.76 1.22 6.95
C LEU A 133 6.12 2.50 7.48
N THR A 134 4.88 2.40 7.97
CA THR A 134 4.16 3.53 8.57
C THR A 134 4.33 3.56 10.09
N ARG A 135 4.28 4.77 10.66
CA ARG A 135 4.24 4.96 12.12
C ARG A 135 3.10 4.16 12.75
N HIS A 136 1.92 4.19 12.13
CA HIS A 136 0.74 3.50 12.66
C HIS A 136 0.92 1.97 12.73
N GLU A 137 1.55 1.36 11.71
CA GLU A 137 1.87 -0.07 11.74
C GLU A 137 2.85 -0.40 12.87
N LEU A 138 3.90 0.42 13.03
CA LEU A 138 4.89 0.24 14.08
C LEU A 138 4.26 0.39 15.47
N GLU A 139 3.48 1.44 15.71
CA GLU A 139 2.77 1.68 16.97
C GLU A 139 1.84 0.52 17.31
N LYS A 140 1.05 0.06 16.34
CA LYS A 140 0.14 -1.08 16.52
C LYS A 140 0.92 -2.35 16.89
N LYS A 141 2.00 -2.65 16.16
CA LYS A 141 2.82 -3.84 16.41
C LYS A 141 3.56 -3.79 17.74
N LEU A 142 3.98 -2.60 18.15
CA LEU A 142 4.59 -2.40 19.46
C LEU A 142 3.59 -2.52 20.60
N PHE A 143 2.41 -1.94 20.44
CA PHE A 143 1.34 -2.09 21.41
C PHE A 143 0.98 -3.57 21.59
N GLU A 144 0.82 -4.33 20.49
CA GLU A 144 0.59 -5.78 20.54
C GLU A 144 1.68 -6.52 21.34
N LEU A 145 2.95 -6.15 21.18
CA LEU A 145 4.08 -6.77 21.88
C LEU A 145 4.12 -6.40 23.38
N ILE A 146 3.88 -5.14 23.71
CA ILE A 146 3.81 -4.62 25.09
C ILE A 146 2.66 -5.29 25.86
N GLN A 147 1.46 -5.37 25.27
CA GLN A 147 0.29 -5.97 25.91
C GLN A 147 0.49 -7.46 26.22
N GLN A 148 1.28 -8.18 25.42
CA GLN A 148 1.62 -9.58 25.68
C GLN A 148 2.54 -9.76 26.90
N THR A 149 3.29 -8.73 27.29
CA THR A 149 4.34 -8.85 28.32
C THR A 149 3.87 -8.71 29.78
N GLN A 150 2.60 -8.38 30.06
CA GLN A 150 1.99 -8.31 31.41
C GLN A 150 2.85 -7.65 32.52
N LYS A 151 3.81 -6.78 32.18
CA LYS A 151 4.75 -6.15 33.12
C LYS A 151 4.72 -4.65 32.90
N ASP A 152 4.55 -3.89 33.98
CA ASP A 152 4.42 -2.43 33.96
C ASP A 152 5.71 -1.67 33.59
N GLU A 153 6.86 -2.37 33.46
CA GLU A 153 8.12 -1.82 32.97
C GLU A 153 8.44 -2.31 31.54
N TYR A 154 8.34 -1.42 30.58
CA TYR A 154 8.63 -1.68 29.17
C TYR A 154 9.93 -1.01 28.73
N ASN A 155 11.05 -1.42 29.31
CA ASN A 155 12.35 -1.02 28.78
C ASN A 155 12.60 -1.79 27.48
N LEU A 156 12.39 -1.14 26.33
CA LEU A 156 12.45 -1.76 25.01
C LEU A 156 13.72 -1.36 24.29
N VAL A 157 14.45 -2.37 23.82
CA VAL A 157 15.63 -2.20 22.99
C VAL A 157 15.31 -2.66 21.57
N PHE A 158 15.47 -1.74 20.63
CA PHE A 158 15.33 -1.99 19.20
C PHE A 158 16.70 -2.10 18.57
N GLU A 159 16.88 -3.10 17.71
CA GLU A 159 18.11 -3.28 16.95
C GLU A 159 17.81 -3.32 15.44
N LEU A 160 18.41 -2.37 14.71
CA LEU A 160 18.20 -2.10 13.29
C LEU A 160 19.55 -1.91 12.62
N ASP A 161 20.14 -2.96 12.05
CA ASP A 161 21.31 -2.83 11.15
C ASP A 161 22.41 -1.87 11.70
N LYS A 162 22.68 -1.98 13.02
CA LYS A 162 23.60 -1.18 13.87
C LYS A 162 23.03 0.06 14.58
N ILE A 163 21.75 0.37 14.43
CA ILE A 163 21.05 1.40 15.21
C ILE A 163 20.40 0.71 16.41
N LYS A 164 20.79 1.16 17.62
CA LYS A 164 20.20 0.72 18.88
C LYS A 164 19.39 1.86 19.48
N ILE A 165 18.10 1.66 19.67
CA ILE A 165 17.21 2.63 20.33
C ILE A 165 16.79 2.00 21.65
N ASN A 166 17.02 2.72 22.76
CA ASN A 166 16.50 2.34 24.07
C ASN A 166 15.32 3.25 24.40
N ILE A 167 14.20 2.64 24.78
CA ILE A 167 13.03 3.35 25.29
C ILE A 167 12.87 2.89 26.72
N ASP A 168 13.18 3.79 27.65
CA ASP A 168 13.02 3.56 29.08
C ASP A 168 11.69 4.18 29.54
N ASN A 169 11.07 3.56 30.56
CA ASN A 169 9.87 4.10 31.22
C ASN A 169 10.35 4.93 32.43
N ASP A 170 10.21 6.26 32.37
CA ASP A 170 10.40 7.16 33.54
C ASP A 170 9.18 7.13 34.47
#